data_AF-A0A848IKT9-F1
#
_entry.id   AF-A0A848IKT9-F1
#
_cell.length_a   1.000
_cell.length_b   1.000
_cell.length_c   1.000
_cell.angle_alpha   90.00
_cell.angle_beta   90.00
_cell.angle_gamma   90.00
#
_symmetry.space_group_name_H-M   'P 1'
#
loop_
_entity.id
_entity.type
_entity.pdbx_description
1 polymer ?
#
loop_
_entity_poly.entity_id
_entity_poly.type
_entity_poly.pdbx_seq_one_letter_code
_entity_poly.pdbx_strand_id
1 'polypeptide(L)'
;MASTGIPFQISSHAQSEIDRFMAIAEHWTNAARHVIISYLVVEVAGTTWLHWAIVRHIYETVRPSLLEPSVVSIDGVMVGRFAIDLAKENFDLDRFVQSGQIELSGQIYSLPQIDGPSLNATFFADSHPQLQPGQARSPTLILSGGRSPNIDGRMLADLEHRLRSLDTPYDGLADLLSEHLLPTAILQRPDTAIEILLERPAETIVADSTISDRALSAKIVASPRIDPSLLKIGVKVAPDGQKASRSSIGGGTLSWTAQDDGLIAARVEQDVGDTPVCQVFLSYAGHHISRWWVGDPTRLPSQRAAFLAQFDKDLAKLREELLSRESRGHPFERVLAIVLEEIGFDCMYLGEVSHLQEAPDIYCETPSRRVAVIECAAAVTNSSEKLSKLQQRVLRIKESFASQRLGHVQIIGVLVTKHSDAEIEPFAEEASRFGLSIVGIAALTRLADGLRFRVQPDELYDRLLNTASQQSADLFPPVGTNPISQV
;
A
#
# COMPACT_ATOMS: atom_id res chain seq x y z
N MET A 1 -11.77 45.69 7.36
CA MET A 1 -12.18 46.30 6.08
C MET A 1 -12.06 45.21 5.03
N ALA A 2 -13.15 44.84 4.37
CA ALA A 2 -13.12 43.83 3.32
C ALA A 2 -12.32 44.39 2.14
N SER A 3 -11.17 43.78 1.85
CA SER A 3 -10.42 44.02 0.63
C SER A 3 -11.28 43.53 -0.54
N THR A 4 -12.02 44.43 -1.18
CA THR A 4 -12.58 44.17 -2.52
C THR A 4 -11.42 44.15 -3.51
N GLY A 5 -10.75 43.00 -3.56
CA GLY A 5 -9.62 42.76 -4.45
C GLY A 5 -10.07 42.87 -5.90
N ILE A 6 -9.23 43.50 -6.73
CA ILE A 6 -9.39 43.50 -8.18
C ILE A 6 -9.34 42.04 -8.65
N PRO A 7 -10.31 41.55 -9.44
CA PRO A 7 -10.29 40.19 -9.97
C PRO A 7 -8.98 39.94 -10.71
N PHE A 8 -8.40 38.75 -10.54
CA PHE A 8 -7.23 38.37 -11.33
C PHE A 8 -7.55 38.45 -12.83
N GLN A 9 -6.57 38.89 -13.62
CA GLN A 9 -6.59 38.70 -15.05
C GLN A 9 -6.15 37.27 -15.36
N ILE A 10 -7.03 36.46 -15.93
CA ILE A 10 -6.69 35.11 -16.37
C ILE A 10 -6.27 35.20 -17.83
N SER A 11 -5.06 34.72 -18.14
CA SER A 11 -4.60 34.64 -19.53
C SER A 11 -5.39 33.57 -20.30
N SER A 12 -5.44 33.68 -21.63
CA SER A 12 -6.07 32.64 -22.46
C SER A 12 -5.45 31.25 -22.27
N HIS A 13 -4.13 31.19 -22.01
CA HIS A 13 -3.44 29.95 -21.69
C HIS A 13 -3.89 29.37 -20.34
N ALA A 14 -3.91 30.19 -19.28
CA ALA A 14 -4.37 29.77 -17.97
C ALA A 14 -5.83 29.31 -18.00
N GLN A 15 -6.69 30.03 -18.73
CA GLN A 15 -8.08 29.63 -18.92
C GLN A 15 -8.20 28.27 -19.63
N SER A 16 -7.38 28.02 -20.67
CA SER A 16 -7.37 26.71 -21.33
C SER A 16 -6.95 25.56 -20.40
N GLU A 17 -6.03 25.79 -19.46
CA GLU A 17 -5.63 24.78 -18.47
C GLU A 17 -6.74 24.54 -17.44
N ILE A 18 -7.42 25.60 -17.01
CA ILE A 18 -8.61 25.54 -16.15
C ILE A 18 -9.71 24.71 -16.84
N ASP A 19 -10.04 25.03 -18.09
CA ASP A 19 -11.11 24.34 -18.84
C ASP A 19 -10.81 22.83 -18.98
N ARG A 20 -9.54 22.46 -19.22
CA ARG A 20 -9.09 21.07 -19.29
C ARG A 20 -9.24 20.33 -17.96
N PHE A 21 -8.95 21.00 -16.84
CA PHE A 21 -9.15 20.45 -15.50
C PHE A 21 -10.64 20.30 -15.19
N MET A 22 -11.44 21.33 -15.48
CA MET A 22 -12.88 21.34 -15.20
C MET A 22 -13.65 20.25 -15.95
N ALA A 23 -13.23 19.91 -17.18
CA ALA A 23 -13.79 18.79 -17.94
C ALA A 23 -13.68 17.44 -17.20
N ILE A 24 -12.63 17.24 -16.39
CA ILE A 24 -12.48 16.04 -15.55
C ILE A 24 -13.26 16.21 -14.25
N ALA A 25 -13.15 17.40 -13.64
CA ALA A 25 -13.77 17.72 -12.37
C ALA A 25 -15.29 17.53 -12.42
N GLU A 26 -15.95 17.88 -13.52
CA GLU A 26 -17.41 17.75 -13.73
C GLU A 26 -17.96 16.37 -13.31
N HIS A 27 -17.20 15.30 -13.59
CA HIS A 27 -17.61 13.95 -13.24
C HIS A 27 -16.97 13.46 -11.94
N TRP A 28 -15.72 13.84 -11.67
CA TRP A 28 -14.97 13.31 -10.54
C TRP A 28 -15.44 13.93 -9.23
N THR A 29 -15.72 15.23 -9.15
CA THR A 29 -16.12 15.87 -7.89
C THR A 29 -17.42 15.31 -7.30
N ASN A 30 -18.36 14.88 -8.16
CA ASN A 30 -19.60 14.22 -7.73
C ASN A 30 -19.38 12.92 -6.97
N ALA A 31 -18.28 12.23 -7.24
CA ALA A 31 -17.93 11.01 -6.52
C ALA A 31 -17.30 11.30 -5.14
N ALA A 32 -16.84 12.52 -4.90
CA ALA A 32 -16.19 12.89 -3.65
C ALA A 32 -17.19 12.96 -2.50
N ARG A 33 -16.73 12.57 -1.32
CA ARG A 33 -17.48 12.67 -0.06
C ARG A 33 -17.11 13.93 0.71
N HIS A 34 -15.83 14.26 0.70
CA HIS A 34 -15.28 15.37 1.45
C HIS A 34 -14.37 16.23 0.56
N VAL A 35 -14.30 17.52 0.88
CA VAL A 35 -13.21 18.38 0.42
C VAL A 35 -12.37 18.73 1.64
N ILE A 36 -11.10 18.33 1.65
CA ILE A 36 -10.15 18.73 2.69
C ILE A 36 -9.28 19.86 2.15
N ILE A 37 -9.24 20.95 2.90
CA ILE A 37 -8.46 22.12 2.55
C ILE A 37 -7.41 22.32 3.62
N SER A 38 -6.16 22.17 3.22
CA SER A 38 -4.98 22.44 4.02
C SER A 38 -4.35 23.74 3.54
N TYR A 39 -3.95 24.63 4.43
CA TYR A 39 -3.46 25.95 4.04
C TYR A 39 -2.38 26.50 4.96
N LEU A 40 -1.50 27.33 4.38
CA LEU A 40 -0.51 28.16 5.04
C LEU A 40 -0.75 29.62 4.63
N VAL A 41 -0.98 30.46 5.62
CA VAL A 41 -1.17 31.90 5.49
C VAL A 41 -0.05 32.62 6.23
N VAL A 42 0.42 33.73 5.65
CA VAL A 42 1.46 34.57 6.23
C VAL A 42 0.96 36.02 6.28
N GLU A 43 1.08 36.65 7.44
CA GLU A 43 0.78 38.06 7.67
C GLU A 43 2.04 38.90 7.50
N VAL A 44 1.96 39.91 6.65
CA VAL A 44 3.04 40.88 6.44
C VAL A 44 2.47 42.28 6.45
N ALA A 45 3.05 43.13 7.31
CA ALA A 45 2.63 44.52 7.50
C ALA A 45 1.10 44.67 7.74
N GLY A 46 0.51 43.77 8.52
CA GLY A 46 -0.92 43.77 8.83
C GLY A 46 -1.84 43.21 7.73
N THR A 47 -1.27 42.67 6.65
CA THR A 47 -2.02 42.04 5.55
C THR A 47 -1.74 40.55 5.50
N THR A 48 -2.79 39.73 5.52
CA THR A 48 -2.70 38.27 5.42
C THR A 48 -2.73 37.80 3.97
N TRP A 49 -1.77 36.96 3.61
CA TRP A 49 -1.62 36.41 2.26
C TRP A 49 -1.68 34.89 2.30
N LEU A 50 -2.33 34.31 1.31
CA LEU A 50 -2.25 32.87 1.11
C LEU A 50 -0.88 32.51 0.54
N HIS A 51 -0.08 31.78 1.30
CA HIS A 51 1.21 31.27 0.84
C HIS A 51 1.04 29.98 0.05
N TRP A 52 0.29 29.02 0.62
CA TRP A 52 -0.03 27.77 -0.05
C TRP A 52 -1.38 27.23 0.41
N ALA A 53 -2.15 26.62 -0.49
CA ALA A 53 -3.28 25.77 -0.13
C ALA A 53 -3.28 24.49 -0.95
N ILE A 54 -3.78 23.40 -0.37
CA ILE A 54 -4.11 22.17 -1.08
C ILE A 54 -5.57 21.84 -0.81
N VAL A 55 -6.38 21.84 -1.87
CA VAL A 55 -7.80 21.46 -1.88
C VAL A 55 -7.91 20.04 -2.43
N ARG A 56 -8.22 19.07 -1.57
CA ARG A 56 -8.32 17.65 -1.92
C ARG A 56 -9.77 17.21 -1.95
N HIS A 57 -10.23 16.74 -3.09
CA HIS A 57 -11.49 16.01 -3.19
C HIS A 57 -11.23 14.55 -2.84
N ILE A 58 -11.86 14.06 -1.77
CA ILE A 58 -11.61 12.74 -1.18
C ILE A 58 -12.84 11.85 -1.30
N TYR A 59 -12.60 10.60 -1.70
CA TYR A 59 -13.61 9.60 -2.06
C TYR A 59 -13.76 8.51 -1.01
N GLU A 60 -12.69 8.23 -0.29
CA GLU A 60 -12.61 7.18 0.71
C GLU A 60 -13.09 7.64 2.09
N THR A 61 -13.33 6.67 2.97
CA THR A 61 -13.60 6.95 4.37
C THR A 61 -12.34 7.51 5.02
N VAL A 62 -12.37 8.81 5.32
CA VAL A 62 -11.30 9.50 6.01
C VAL A 62 -11.39 9.22 7.51
N ARG A 63 -10.23 9.07 8.16
CA ARG A 63 -10.18 9.03 9.64
C ARG A 63 -10.91 10.26 10.21
N PRO A 64 -11.82 10.09 11.20
CA PRO A 64 -12.58 11.21 11.75
C PRO A 64 -11.71 12.39 12.22
N SER A 65 -10.53 12.11 12.80
CA SER A 65 -9.59 13.13 13.25
C SER A 65 -9.04 14.04 12.15
N LEU A 66 -9.05 13.61 10.88
CA LEU A 66 -8.66 14.45 9.75
C LEU A 66 -9.80 15.36 9.26
N LEU A 67 -11.04 15.03 9.61
CA LEU A 67 -12.22 15.84 9.30
C LEU A 67 -12.45 16.94 10.33
N GLU A 68 -11.89 16.79 11.53
CA GLU A 68 -11.90 17.83 12.54
C GLU A 68 -11.03 19.01 12.11
N PRO A 69 -11.57 20.26 12.16
CA PRO A 69 -10.81 21.46 11.90
C PRO A 69 -9.65 21.59 12.89
N SER A 70 -8.47 21.94 12.38
CA SER A 70 -7.28 22.21 13.16
C SER A 70 -6.62 23.47 12.62
N VAL A 71 -6.34 24.44 13.49
CA VAL A 71 -5.71 25.70 13.12
C VAL A 71 -4.72 26.09 14.20
N VAL A 72 -3.49 26.34 13.79
CA VAL A 72 -2.43 26.89 14.64
C VAL A 72 -2.04 28.25 14.06
N SER A 73 -2.13 29.29 14.89
CA SER A 73 -1.77 30.66 14.53
C SER A 73 -0.75 31.21 15.50
N ILE A 74 0.40 31.63 14.98
CA ILE A 74 1.51 32.12 15.78
C ILE A 74 2.35 33.11 14.96
N ASP A 75 2.62 34.29 15.53
CA ASP A 75 3.49 35.31 14.94
C ASP A 75 3.21 35.66 13.47
N GLY A 76 1.93 35.80 13.12
CA GLY A 76 1.52 36.10 11.75
C GLY A 76 1.62 34.91 10.79
N VAL A 77 1.99 33.72 11.26
CA VAL A 77 1.90 32.47 10.49
C VAL A 77 0.69 31.68 10.95
N MET A 78 -0.16 31.28 10.01
CA MET A 78 -1.31 30.43 10.29
C MET A 78 -1.24 29.18 9.41
N VAL A 79 -1.23 28.01 10.04
CA VAL A 79 -1.35 26.72 9.38
C VAL A 79 -2.68 26.12 9.80
N GLY A 80 -3.47 25.69 8.82
CA GLY A 80 -4.78 25.13 9.13
C GLY A 80 -5.21 24.03 8.19
N ARG A 81 -6.20 23.28 8.65
CA ARG A 81 -6.90 22.22 7.94
C ARG A 81 -8.36 22.26 8.34
N PHE A 82 -9.25 22.14 7.38
CA PHE A 82 -10.67 21.88 7.62
C PHE A 82 -11.22 20.99 6.52
N ALA A 83 -12.36 20.35 6.82
CA ALA A 83 -13.05 19.48 5.88
C ALA A 83 -14.48 19.95 5.67
N ILE A 84 -14.93 19.90 4.42
CA ILE A 84 -16.30 20.15 4.01
C ILE A 84 -16.95 18.80 3.72
N ASP A 85 -18.08 18.53 4.36
CA ASP A 85 -18.92 17.37 4.03
C ASP A 85 -19.84 17.73 2.87
N LEU A 86 -19.56 17.19 1.69
CA LEU A 86 -20.30 17.47 0.46
C LEU A 86 -21.75 16.94 0.50
N ALA A 87 -22.12 16.15 1.52
CA ALA A 87 -23.53 15.82 1.75
C ALA A 87 -24.32 16.97 2.41
N LYS A 88 -23.64 17.91 3.06
CA LYS A 88 -24.24 18.96 3.90
C LYS A 88 -24.03 20.36 3.33
N GLU A 89 -22.91 20.57 2.67
CA GLU A 89 -22.48 21.87 2.20
C GLU A 89 -21.94 21.77 0.77
N ASN A 90 -22.29 22.75 -0.08
CA ASN A 90 -21.80 22.80 -1.44
C ASN A 90 -20.41 23.45 -1.50
N PHE A 91 -19.50 22.86 -2.27
CA PHE A 91 -18.19 23.45 -2.55
C PHE A 91 -18.16 24.00 -3.97
N ASP A 92 -18.15 25.33 -4.11
CA ASP A 92 -18.13 26.02 -5.40
C ASP A 92 -16.71 26.07 -5.97
N LEU A 93 -16.33 24.97 -6.65
CA LEU A 93 -15.03 24.83 -7.31
C LEU A 93 -14.84 25.88 -8.42
N ASP A 94 -15.89 26.26 -9.15
CA ASP A 94 -15.80 27.23 -10.24
C ASP A 94 -15.40 28.61 -9.72
N ARG A 95 -16.09 29.10 -8.67
CA ARG A 95 -15.73 30.36 -8.01
C ARG A 95 -14.29 30.35 -7.54
N PHE A 96 -13.86 29.22 -6.99
CA PHE A 96 -12.51 29.05 -6.46
C PHE A 96 -11.45 29.17 -7.55
N VAL A 97 -11.62 28.43 -8.64
CA VAL A 97 -10.66 28.38 -9.74
C VAL A 97 -10.57 29.70 -10.50
N GLN A 98 -11.70 30.42 -10.59
CA GLN A 98 -11.79 31.71 -11.29
C GLN A 98 -11.28 32.89 -10.45
N SER A 99 -11.31 32.79 -9.11
CA SER A 99 -10.93 33.90 -8.23
C SER A 99 -9.50 33.80 -7.70
N GLY A 100 -8.90 32.60 -7.61
CA GLY A 100 -7.64 32.42 -6.90
C GLY A 100 -7.72 32.82 -5.41
N GLN A 101 -8.93 32.77 -4.85
CA GLN A 101 -9.24 33.14 -3.48
C GLN A 101 -9.84 31.95 -2.74
N ILE A 102 -9.55 31.85 -1.44
CA ILE A 102 -10.11 30.83 -0.56
C ILE A 102 -10.87 31.47 0.60
N GLU A 103 -12.10 31.04 0.82
CA GLU A 103 -12.90 31.45 1.97
C GLU A 103 -12.74 30.42 3.09
N LEU A 104 -12.16 30.84 4.20
CA LEU A 104 -11.81 30.01 5.35
C LEU A 104 -12.42 30.64 6.60
N SER A 105 -13.35 29.94 7.25
CA SER A 105 -14.01 30.42 8.49
C SER A 105 -14.60 31.83 8.36
N GLY A 106 -15.17 32.16 7.19
CA GLY A 106 -15.76 33.47 6.89
C GLY A 106 -14.75 34.58 6.55
N GLN A 107 -13.46 34.26 6.43
CA GLN A 107 -12.42 35.17 5.96
C GLN A 107 -11.94 34.76 4.57
N ILE A 108 -11.74 35.73 3.68
CA ILE A 108 -11.23 35.50 2.32
C ILE A 108 -9.72 35.74 2.31
N TYR A 109 -8.97 34.70 1.93
CA TYR A 109 -7.53 34.77 1.71
C TYR A 109 -7.25 34.72 0.21
N SER A 110 -6.37 35.59 -0.26
CA SER A 110 -6.01 35.71 -1.68
C SER A 110 -4.54 35.37 -1.88
N LEU A 111 -4.23 34.79 -3.04
CA LEU A 111 -2.84 34.74 -3.51
C LEU A 111 -2.30 36.17 -3.71
N PRO A 112 -1.02 36.44 -3.38
CA PRO A 112 -0.42 37.74 -3.60
C PRO A 112 -0.36 38.14 -5.08
N GLN A 113 -0.62 39.42 -5.37
CA GLN A 113 -0.59 40.04 -6.72
C GLN A 113 0.63 40.94 -6.95
N ILE A 114 1.70 40.76 -6.15
CA ILE A 114 2.82 41.71 -6.03
C ILE A 114 3.58 41.89 -7.36
N ASP A 115 3.69 40.84 -8.18
CA ASP A 115 4.41 40.86 -9.46
C ASP A 115 3.49 41.06 -10.69
N GLY A 116 2.21 41.37 -10.47
CA GLY A 116 1.22 41.61 -11.52
C GLY A 116 -0.16 41.01 -11.21
N PRO A 117 -1.22 41.45 -11.93
CA PRO A 117 -2.60 41.03 -11.66
C PRO A 117 -2.95 39.65 -12.26
N SER A 118 -1.99 38.91 -12.82
CA SER A 118 -2.30 37.70 -13.59
C SER A 118 -2.24 36.43 -12.76
N LEU A 119 -3.33 35.65 -12.77
CA LEU A 119 -3.36 34.29 -12.23
C LEU A 119 -2.79 33.34 -13.27
N ASN A 120 -1.78 32.56 -12.89
CA ASN A 120 -1.26 31.49 -13.73
C ASN A 120 -1.94 30.18 -13.36
N ALA A 121 -2.21 29.33 -14.35
CA ALA A 121 -2.75 28.00 -14.13
C ALA A 121 -1.90 26.97 -14.88
N THR A 122 -1.65 25.82 -14.25
CA THR A 122 -0.97 24.69 -14.87
C THR A 122 -1.71 23.41 -14.49
N PHE A 123 -2.18 22.66 -15.49
CA PHE A 123 -2.91 21.43 -15.26
C PHE A 123 -2.02 20.21 -15.50
N PHE A 124 -1.86 19.40 -14.46
CA PHE A 124 -1.18 18.13 -14.49
C PHE A 124 -2.20 17.01 -14.58
N ALA A 125 -2.35 16.47 -15.79
CA ALA A 125 -3.31 15.42 -16.04
C ALA A 125 -2.90 14.10 -15.35
N ASP A 126 -1.63 13.71 -15.44
CA ASP A 126 -1.19 12.33 -15.19
C ASP A 126 -0.44 12.11 -13.88
N SER A 127 -0.10 13.18 -13.15
CA SER A 127 0.71 13.08 -11.94
C SER A 127 0.56 14.32 -11.08
N HIS A 128 0.43 14.14 -9.77
CA HIS A 128 0.66 15.21 -8.81
C HIS A 128 2.13 15.65 -8.93
N PRO A 129 2.45 16.92 -9.17
CA PRO A 129 3.81 17.36 -9.49
C PRO A 129 4.81 17.15 -8.35
N GLN A 130 4.30 16.99 -7.12
CA GLN A 130 5.11 16.69 -5.94
C GLN A 130 5.30 15.19 -5.66
N LEU A 131 4.69 14.31 -6.46
CA LEU A 131 4.85 12.84 -6.36
C LEU A 131 5.50 12.32 -7.64
N GLN A 132 6.25 11.22 -7.55
CA GLN A 132 6.77 10.56 -8.75
C GLN A 132 5.61 10.05 -9.62
N PRO A 133 5.73 10.10 -10.96
CA PRO A 133 4.74 9.52 -11.86
C PRO A 133 4.47 8.05 -11.49
N GLY A 134 3.22 7.77 -11.09
CA GLY A 134 2.79 6.45 -10.61
C GLY A 134 1.95 5.68 -11.63
N GLN A 135 1.54 4.48 -11.24
CA GLN A 135 0.56 3.67 -11.99
C GLN A 135 -0.89 4.18 -11.82
N ALA A 136 -1.11 5.12 -10.90
CA ALA A 136 -2.39 5.78 -10.64
C ALA A 136 -2.27 7.30 -10.78
N ARG A 137 -3.36 7.94 -11.21
CA ARG A 137 -3.45 9.39 -11.43
C ARG A 137 -4.28 10.05 -10.33
N SER A 138 -3.84 11.25 -9.96
CA SER A 138 -4.65 12.23 -9.25
C SER A 138 -4.48 13.54 -10.00
N PRO A 139 -5.43 13.92 -10.88
CA PRO A 139 -5.36 15.14 -11.66
C PRO A 139 -5.21 16.35 -10.75
N THR A 140 -4.26 17.23 -11.08
CA THR A 140 -3.93 18.39 -10.25
C THR A 140 -3.96 19.67 -11.07
N LEU A 141 -4.71 20.67 -10.62
CA LEU A 141 -4.60 22.04 -11.10
C LEU A 141 -3.79 22.86 -10.10
N ILE A 142 -2.75 23.53 -10.56
CA ILE A 142 -2.03 24.51 -9.75
C ILE A 142 -2.38 25.91 -10.26
N LEU A 143 -2.95 26.72 -9.36
CA LEU A 143 -3.18 28.14 -9.57
C LEU A 143 -2.10 28.90 -8.83
N SER A 144 -1.21 29.56 -9.56
CA SER A 144 -0.07 30.28 -8.99
C SER A 144 -0.27 31.78 -9.05
N GLY A 145 0.03 32.44 -7.93
CA GLY A 145 0.06 33.89 -7.81
C GLY A 145 1.47 34.45 -7.97
N GLY A 146 1.66 35.66 -7.45
CA GLY A 146 2.98 36.26 -7.29
C GLY A 146 3.80 35.60 -6.19
N ARG A 147 4.98 36.18 -5.93
CA ARG A 147 5.83 35.72 -4.83
C ARG A 147 5.19 36.03 -3.49
N SER A 148 5.28 35.06 -2.57
CA SER A 148 4.99 35.36 -1.17
C SER A 148 6.10 36.25 -0.63
N PRO A 149 5.82 37.11 0.35
CA PRO A 149 6.87 37.53 1.26
C PRO A 149 7.63 36.31 1.78
N ASN A 150 8.96 36.34 1.73
CA ASN A 150 9.78 35.22 2.19
C ASN A 150 9.63 35.05 3.70
N ILE A 151 9.35 33.81 4.13
CA ILE A 151 9.70 33.35 5.48
C ILE A 151 11.23 33.25 5.48
N ASP A 152 11.92 34.27 5.95
CA ASP A 152 13.37 34.24 5.99
C ASP A 152 13.89 33.30 7.10
N GLY A 153 15.17 32.93 7.01
CA GLY A 153 15.75 31.96 7.95
C GLY A 153 15.80 32.42 9.41
N ARG A 154 15.74 33.74 9.68
CA ARG A 154 15.69 34.26 11.05
C ARG A 154 14.28 34.13 11.61
N MET A 155 13.28 34.53 10.84
CA MET A 155 11.87 34.37 11.20
C MET A 155 11.52 32.89 11.42
N LEU A 156 12.07 31.98 10.60
CA LEU A 156 11.86 30.55 10.76
C LEU A 156 12.45 30.02 12.08
N ALA A 157 13.67 30.41 12.45
CA ALA A 157 14.31 29.97 13.68
C ALA A 157 13.54 30.43 14.93
N ASP A 158 13.10 31.70 14.94
CA ASP A 158 12.29 32.25 16.03
C ASP A 158 10.92 31.55 16.13
N LEU A 159 10.29 31.30 14.99
CA LEU A 159 9.02 30.58 14.89
C LEU A 159 9.14 29.15 15.44
N GLU A 160 10.19 28.41 15.09
CA GLU A 160 10.42 27.05 15.59
C GLU A 160 10.55 27.00 17.12
N HIS A 161 11.23 27.96 17.74
CA HIS A 161 11.32 28.01 19.21
C HIS A 161 9.95 28.22 19.87
N ARG A 162 9.10 29.03 19.26
CA ARG A 162 7.76 29.29 19.81
C ARG A 162 6.80 28.12 19.57
N LEU A 163 6.90 27.45 18.43
CA LEU A 163 6.13 26.23 18.14
C LEU A 163 6.38 25.13 19.17
N ARG A 164 7.63 24.95 19.62
CA ARG A 164 7.99 24.01 20.69
C ARG A 164 7.47 24.43 22.08
N SER A 165 7.02 25.67 22.22
CA SER A 165 6.54 26.25 23.48
C SER A 165 5.01 26.37 23.56
N LEU A 166 4.28 25.91 22.53
CA LEU A 166 2.82 25.83 22.55
C LEU A 166 2.34 24.75 23.53
N ASP A 167 1.09 24.88 24.00
CA ASP A 167 0.45 23.87 24.87
C ASP A 167 0.42 22.48 24.21
N THR A 168 0.21 22.46 22.89
CA THR A 168 0.49 21.31 22.02
C THR A 168 1.75 21.63 21.21
N PRO A 169 2.93 21.14 21.64
CA PRO A 169 4.19 21.54 21.03
C PRO A 169 4.40 20.83 19.69
N TYR A 170 5.03 21.56 18.76
CA TYR A 170 5.50 21.04 17.47
C TYR A 170 7.02 21.15 17.39
N ASP A 171 7.71 20.19 16.78
CA ASP A 171 9.17 20.24 16.65
C ASP A 171 9.65 21.39 15.75
N GLY A 172 8.79 21.86 14.84
CA GLY A 172 9.04 23.02 14.00
C GLY A 172 7.96 23.18 12.95
N LEU A 173 8.19 24.10 12.00
CA LEU A 173 7.19 24.35 10.94
C LEU A 173 6.99 23.13 10.04
N ALA A 174 8.03 22.33 9.80
CA ALA A 174 7.91 21.10 9.00
C ALA A 174 6.97 20.06 9.65
N ASP A 175 7.06 19.89 10.97
CA ASP A 175 6.18 19.02 11.76
C ASP A 175 4.73 19.54 11.72
N LEU A 176 4.55 20.84 11.97
CA LEU A 176 3.24 21.49 11.89
C LEU A 176 2.58 21.35 10.51
N LEU A 177 3.34 21.55 9.43
CA LEU A 177 2.85 21.38 8.06
C LEU A 177 2.43 19.92 7.82
N SER A 178 3.25 18.95 8.24
CA SER A 178 2.96 17.52 8.08
C SER A 178 1.67 17.11 8.78
N GLU A 179 1.44 17.56 10.02
CA GLU A 179 0.19 17.31 10.76
C GLU A 179 -1.05 17.87 10.03
N HIS A 180 -0.88 19.00 9.34
CA HIS A 180 -1.94 19.65 8.58
C HIS A 180 -2.01 19.20 7.11
N LEU A 181 -1.35 18.10 6.74
CA LEU A 181 -1.33 17.53 5.39
C LEU A 181 -0.75 18.50 4.33
N LEU A 182 0.23 19.32 4.71
CA LEU A 182 1.00 20.16 3.81
C LEU A 182 2.42 19.61 3.63
N PRO A 183 2.92 19.54 2.38
CA PRO A 183 4.27 19.09 2.10
C PRO A 183 5.32 20.11 2.58
N THR A 184 6.36 19.62 3.23
CA THR A 184 7.47 20.45 3.74
C THR A 184 8.25 21.17 2.64
N ALA A 185 8.17 20.67 1.40
CA ALA A 185 8.77 21.28 0.22
C ALA A 185 8.27 22.71 -0.04
N ILE A 186 7.07 23.07 0.44
CA ILE A 186 6.51 24.43 0.33
C ILE A 186 7.44 25.47 0.97
N LEU A 187 8.17 25.11 2.04
CA LEU A 187 9.10 26.03 2.72
C LEU A 187 10.27 26.51 1.84
N GLN A 188 10.55 25.79 0.76
CA GLN A 188 11.63 26.12 -0.19
C GLN A 188 11.10 26.85 -1.43
N ARG A 189 9.79 27.10 -1.51
CA ARG A 189 9.15 27.68 -2.69
C ARG A 189 8.99 29.19 -2.54
N PRO A 190 9.48 29.99 -3.51
CA PRO A 190 9.25 31.43 -3.53
C PRO A 190 7.88 31.79 -4.10
N ASP A 191 7.24 30.87 -4.82
CA ASP A 191 5.93 31.04 -5.45
C ASP A 191 4.79 30.66 -4.51
N THR A 192 3.69 31.42 -4.59
CA THR A 192 2.44 31.05 -3.92
C THR A 192 1.55 30.26 -4.85
N ALA A 193 0.83 29.31 -4.28
CA ALA A 193 -0.11 28.54 -5.07
C ALA A 193 -1.30 27.99 -4.28
N ILE A 194 -2.36 27.75 -5.03
CA ILE A 194 -3.45 26.88 -4.66
C ILE A 194 -3.33 25.63 -5.53
N GLU A 195 -3.21 24.48 -4.89
CA GLU A 195 -3.18 23.18 -5.53
C GLU A 195 -4.53 22.50 -5.35
N ILE A 196 -5.19 22.12 -6.44
CA ILE A 196 -6.48 21.44 -6.42
C ILE A 196 -6.27 20.03 -6.91
N LEU A 197 -6.50 19.08 -6.02
CA LEU A 197 -6.31 17.67 -6.24
C LEU A 197 -7.66 16.95 -6.33
N LEU A 198 -7.86 16.25 -7.44
CA LEU A 198 -8.90 15.25 -7.56
C LEU A 198 -8.25 13.89 -7.25
N GLU A 199 -8.53 13.32 -6.08
CA GLU A 199 -8.19 11.91 -5.87
C GLU A 199 -8.98 11.02 -6.84
N ARG A 200 -8.63 9.73 -6.88
CA ARG A 200 -9.25 8.77 -7.79
C ARG A 200 -10.62 8.30 -7.28
N PRO A 201 -11.67 8.32 -8.11
CA PRO A 201 -13.00 7.85 -7.70
C PRO A 201 -13.11 6.31 -7.65
N ALA A 202 -12.13 5.61 -8.23
CA ALA A 202 -12.04 4.15 -8.24
C ALA A 202 -10.58 3.67 -8.36
N GLU A 203 -10.32 2.41 -8.01
CA GLU A 203 -9.01 1.78 -8.09
C GLU A 203 -9.11 0.27 -8.40
N THR A 204 -8.10 -0.25 -9.11
CA THR A 204 -7.86 -1.70 -9.20
C THR A 204 -6.97 -2.14 -8.05
N ILE A 205 -7.46 -3.04 -7.20
CA ILE A 205 -6.72 -3.58 -6.06
C ILE A 205 -5.82 -4.71 -6.56
N VAL A 206 -4.57 -4.40 -6.89
CA VAL A 206 -3.62 -5.35 -7.49
C VAL A 206 -3.35 -6.55 -6.57
N ALA A 207 -3.27 -6.32 -5.26
CA ALA A 207 -3.03 -7.39 -4.28
C ALA A 207 -4.13 -8.48 -4.31
N ASP A 208 -5.36 -8.10 -4.66
CA ASP A 208 -6.53 -8.97 -4.72
C ASP A 208 -6.87 -9.37 -6.17
N SER A 209 -5.98 -9.07 -7.13
CA SER A 209 -6.16 -9.34 -8.55
C SER A 209 -5.17 -10.40 -9.02
N THR A 210 -5.66 -11.42 -9.71
CA THR A 210 -4.84 -12.55 -10.16
C THR A 210 -5.31 -13.07 -11.50
N ILE A 211 -4.42 -13.75 -12.22
CA ILE A 211 -4.81 -14.69 -13.28
C ILE A 211 -4.77 -16.09 -12.68
N SER A 212 -5.82 -16.87 -12.92
CA SER A 212 -5.89 -18.29 -12.55
C SER A 212 -6.72 -19.02 -13.61
N ASP A 213 -6.31 -20.22 -14.00
CA ASP A 213 -7.04 -21.03 -14.98
C ASP A 213 -7.43 -20.27 -16.27
N ARG A 214 -6.49 -19.44 -16.79
CA ARG A 214 -6.65 -18.61 -18.01
C ARG A 214 -7.66 -17.46 -17.86
N ALA A 215 -8.20 -17.23 -16.68
CA ALA A 215 -9.11 -16.13 -16.39
C ALA A 215 -8.43 -15.08 -15.50
N LEU A 216 -8.58 -13.81 -15.87
CA LEU A 216 -8.32 -12.69 -14.99
C LEU A 216 -9.50 -12.53 -14.04
N SER A 217 -9.21 -12.52 -12.73
CA SER A 217 -10.09 -12.00 -11.68
C SER A 217 -9.47 -10.71 -11.15
N ALA A 218 -9.99 -9.55 -11.54
CA ALA A 218 -9.52 -8.24 -11.05
C ALA A 218 -10.53 -7.61 -10.07
N LYS A 219 -10.08 -7.23 -8.88
CA LYS A 219 -10.90 -6.50 -7.90
C LYS A 219 -10.83 -5.01 -8.19
N ILE A 220 -12.00 -4.41 -8.37
CA ILE A 220 -12.18 -2.96 -8.51
C ILE A 220 -12.90 -2.46 -7.26
N VAL A 221 -12.40 -1.38 -6.68
CA VAL A 221 -13.04 -0.66 -5.57
C VAL A 221 -13.33 0.76 -6.02
N ALA A 222 -14.46 1.33 -5.60
CA ALA A 222 -14.87 2.67 -5.95
C ALA A 222 -15.67 3.36 -4.83
N SER A 223 -15.74 4.69 -4.91
CA SER A 223 -16.68 5.46 -4.08
C SER A 223 -18.12 5.03 -4.37
N PRO A 224 -18.99 4.92 -3.35
CA PRO A 224 -20.41 4.60 -3.56
C PRO A 224 -21.18 5.70 -4.32
N ARG A 225 -20.58 6.88 -4.53
CA ARG A 225 -21.19 8.03 -5.22
C ARG A 225 -20.90 8.06 -6.73
N ILE A 226 -20.06 7.17 -7.25
CA ILE A 226 -19.81 7.13 -8.70
C ILE A 226 -21.06 6.63 -9.44
N ASP A 227 -21.18 6.98 -10.73
CA ASP A 227 -22.06 6.26 -11.64
C ASP A 227 -21.28 5.08 -12.25
N PRO A 228 -21.59 3.81 -11.91
CA PRO A 228 -20.85 2.67 -12.45
C PRO A 228 -20.90 2.56 -13.98
N SER A 229 -21.90 3.13 -14.64
CA SER A 229 -22.02 3.11 -16.10
C SER A 229 -20.93 3.91 -16.81
N LEU A 230 -20.34 4.89 -16.12
CA LEU A 230 -19.24 5.71 -16.62
C LEU A 230 -17.87 5.05 -16.41
N LEU A 231 -17.80 4.01 -15.59
CA LEU A 231 -16.58 3.27 -15.32
C LEU A 231 -16.31 2.26 -16.45
N LYS A 232 -15.04 2.11 -16.82
CA LYS A 232 -14.62 1.20 -17.89
C LYS A 232 -13.30 0.54 -17.55
N ILE A 233 -13.28 -0.78 -17.65
CA ILE A 233 -12.12 -1.62 -17.41
C ILE A 233 -11.62 -2.13 -18.76
N GLY A 234 -10.44 -1.68 -19.16
CA GLY A 234 -9.74 -2.19 -20.33
C GLY A 234 -8.82 -3.33 -19.95
N VAL A 235 -8.82 -4.41 -20.72
CA VAL A 235 -7.86 -5.51 -20.56
C VAL A 235 -7.07 -5.64 -21.85
N LYS A 236 -5.74 -5.65 -21.74
CA LYS A 236 -4.83 -5.91 -22.86
C LYS A 236 -4.04 -7.17 -22.55
N VAL A 237 -4.10 -8.10 -23.48
CA VAL A 237 -3.36 -9.37 -23.43
C VAL A 237 -2.38 -9.36 -24.60
N ALA A 238 -1.13 -9.75 -24.35
CA ALA A 238 -0.10 -9.86 -25.37
C ALA A 238 0.55 -11.24 -25.28
N PRO A 239 0.00 -12.25 -25.98
CA PRO A 239 0.62 -13.58 -26.03
C PRO A 239 1.93 -13.52 -26.83
N ASP A 240 2.91 -14.35 -26.45
CA ASP A 240 4.22 -14.40 -27.10
C ASP A 240 4.10 -14.63 -28.60
N GLY A 241 4.77 -13.79 -29.38
CA GLY A 241 4.80 -13.89 -30.85
C GLY A 241 3.45 -13.57 -31.54
N GLN A 242 2.42 -13.13 -30.81
CA GLN A 242 1.10 -12.82 -31.36
C GLN A 242 0.74 -11.33 -31.22
N LYS A 243 -0.23 -10.89 -32.02
CA LYS A 243 -0.77 -9.54 -31.93
C LYS A 243 -1.57 -9.39 -30.63
N ALA A 244 -1.29 -8.33 -29.88
CA ALA A 244 -2.01 -8.06 -28.64
C ALA A 244 -3.52 -7.88 -28.87
N SER A 245 -4.33 -8.61 -28.10
CA SER A 245 -5.79 -8.46 -28.04
C SER A 245 -6.17 -7.44 -26.96
N ARG A 246 -7.34 -6.81 -27.13
CA ARG A 246 -7.87 -5.81 -26.22
C ARG A 246 -9.36 -6.05 -26.04
N SER A 247 -9.81 -6.11 -24.79
CA SER A 247 -11.22 -6.12 -24.43
C SER A 247 -11.54 -4.94 -23.53
N SER A 248 -12.83 -4.66 -23.41
CA SER A 248 -13.35 -3.59 -22.57
C SER A 248 -14.61 -4.06 -21.90
N ILE A 249 -14.70 -3.86 -20.60
CA ILE A 249 -15.84 -4.20 -19.77
C ILE A 249 -16.40 -2.90 -19.18
N GLY A 250 -17.71 -2.70 -19.29
CA GLY A 250 -18.39 -1.54 -18.71
C GLY A 250 -18.67 -1.78 -17.22
N GLY A 251 -18.42 -0.80 -16.37
CA GLY A 251 -18.66 -0.91 -14.94
C GLY A 251 -20.14 -1.16 -14.58
N GLY A 252 -21.07 -0.67 -15.42
CA GLY A 252 -22.51 -0.90 -15.25
C GLY A 252 -22.96 -2.35 -15.46
N THR A 253 -22.10 -3.23 -16.02
CA THR A 253 -22.41 -4.66 -16.16
C THR A 253 -21.88 -5.49 -15.00
N LEU A 254 -21.19 -4.88 -14.03
CA LEU A 254 -20.60 -5.57 -12.89
C LEU A 254 -21.57 -5.64 -11.72
N SER A 255 -21.43 -6.69 -10.92
CA SER A 255 -22.13 -6.84 -9.64
C SER A 255 -21.36 -6.11 -8.55
N TRP A 256 -21.83 -4.92 -8.18
CA TRP A 256 -21.22 -4.12 -7.12
C TRP A 256 -21.77 -4.50 -5.74
N THR A 257 -20.89 -4.65 -4.78
CA THR A 257 -21.21 -4.96 -3.38
C THR A 257 -20.63 -3.91 -2.44
N ALA A 258 -21.41 -3.46 -1.46
CA ALA A 258 -20.90 -2.61 -0.39
C ALA A 258 -19.80 -3.33 0.41
N GLN A 259 -18.84 -2.58 0.92
CA GLN A 259 -17.75 -3.05 1.77
C GLN A 259 -17.85 -2.39 3.16
N ASP A 260 -17.21 -2.97 4.16
CA ASP A 260 -17.28 -2.48 5.56
C ASP A 260 -16.63 -1.10 5.75
N ASP A 261 -15.72 -0.72 4.85
CA ASP A 261 -15.05 0.59 4.83
C ASP A 261 -15.88 1.70 4.17
N GLY A 262 -17.11 1.40 3.75
CA GLY A 262 -18.02 2.34 3.09
C GLY A 262 -17.79 2.52 1.59
N LEU A 263 -16.90 1.73 0.97
CA LEU A 263 -16.71 1.67 -0.47
C LEU A 263 -17.63 0.65 -1.13
N ILE A 264 -17.68 0.65 -2.46
CA ILE A 264 -18.26 -0.43 -3.25
C ILE A 264 -17.16 -1.18 -3.99
N ALA A 265 -17.32 -2.49 -4.13
CA ALA A 265 -16.37 -3.33 -4.85
C ALA A 265 -17.07 -4.20 -5.89
N ALA A 266 -16.37 -4.53 -6.96
CA ALA A 266 -16.79 -5.51 -7.95
C ALA A 266 -15.60 -6.34 -8.41
N ARG A 267 -15.86 -7.58 -8.84
CA ARG A 267 -14.86 -8.40 -9.53
C ARG A 267 -15.13 -8.41 -11.03
N VAL A 268 -14.05 -8.28 -11.79
CA VAL A 268 -14.04 -8.42 -13.24
C VAL A 268 -13.45 -9.77 -13.57
N GLU A 269 -14.28 -10.62 -14.18
CA GLU A 269 -13.87 -11.92 -14.71
C GLU A 269 -13.74 -11.83 -16.22
N GLN A 270 -12.55 -12.14 -16.75
CA GLN A 270 -12.27 -12.07 -18.19
C GLN A 270 -11.33 -13.20 -18.61
N ASP A 271 -11.71 -13.98 -19.61
CA ASP A 271 -10.79 -14.93 -20.26
C ASP A 271 -9.63 -14.15 -20.91
N VAL A 272 -8.41 -14.44 -20.46
CA VAL A 272 -7.15 -13.86 -20.96
C VAL A 272 -6.31 -14.89 -21.69
N GLY A 273 -6.86 -16.09 -21.94
CA GLY A 273 -6.18 -17.18 -22.62
C GLY A 273 -4.94 -17.66 -21.87
N ASP A 274 -3.96 -18.15 -22.62
CA ASP A 274 -2.76 -18.77 -22.05
C ASP A 274 -1.67 -17.76 -21.66
N THR A 275 -2.04 -16.51 -21.38
CA THR A 275 -1.07 -15.46 -21.08
C THR A 275 -0.83 -15.36 -19.56
N PRO A 276 0.44 -15.39 -19.11
CA PRO A 276 0.76 -15.34 -17.68
C PRO A 276 0.66 -13.94 -17.09
N VAL A 277 0.51 -12.89 -17.91
CA VAL A 277 0.38 -11.49 -17.45
C VAL A 277 -0.47 -10.66 -18.40
N CYS A 278 -1.46 -9.95 -17.86
CA CYS A 278 -2.25 -8.99 -18.63
C CYS A 278 -2.12 -7.58 -18.05
N GLN A 279 -2.41 -6.59 -18.89
CA GLN A 279 -2.48 -5.20 -18.46
C GLN A 279 -3.94 -4.79 -18.28
N VAL A 280 -4.27 -4.29 -17.10
CA VAL A 280 -5.58 -3.78 -16.74
C VAL A 280 -5.52 -2.26 -16.70
N PHE A 281 -6.49 -1.62 -17.34
CA PHE A 281 -6.68 -0.18 -17.38
C PHE A 281 -8.01 0.15 -16.73
N LEU A 282 -8.02 1.15 -15.85
CA LEU A 282 -9.23 1.69 -15.27
C LEU A 282 -9.46 3.10 -15.80
N SER A 283 -10.70 3.41 -16.16
CA SER A 283 -11.13 4.74 -16.57
C SER A 283 -12.53 5.06 -16.07
N TYR A 284 -12.82 6.34 -15.88
CA TYR A 284 -14.10 6.85 -15.44
C TYR A 284 -14.47 8.11 -16.22
N ALA A 285 -15.69 8.13 -16.77
CA ALA A 285 -16.20 9.20 -17.63
C ALA A 285 -15.24 9.54 -18.80
N GLY A 286 -14.63 8.51 -19.41
CA GLY A 286 -13.68 8.67 -20.51
C GLY A 286 -12.26 9.07 -20.09
N HIS A 287 -12.00 9.32 -18.81
CA HIS A 287 -10.68 9.69 -18.30
C HIS A 287 -9.97 8.50 -17.66
N HIS A 288 -8.70 8.28 -18.02
CA HIS A 288 -7.87 7.24 -17.42
C HIS A 288 -7.65 7.50 -15.93
N ILE A 289 -7.73 6.45 -15.11
CA ILE A 289 -7.45 6.49 -13.67
C ILE A 289 -6.13 5.79 -13.38
N SER A 290 -6.01 4.52 -13.78
CA SER A 290 -4.87 3.69 -13.43
C SER A 290 -4.58 2.60 -14.45
N ARG A 291 -3.35 2.08 -14.38
CA ARG A 291 -2.86 1.00 -15.22
C ARG A 291 -2.03 0.04 -14.40
N TRP A 292 -2.37 -1.23 -14.42
CA TRP A 292 -1.68 -2.26 -13.64
C TRP A 292 -1.37 -3.49 -14.48
N TRP A 293 -0.32 -4.20 -14.08
CA TRP A 293 -0.04 -5.54 -14.59
C TRP A 293 -0.58 -6.56 -13.57
N VAL A 294 -1.44 -7.45 -14.03
CA VAL A 294 -1.98 -8.55 -13.23
C VAL A 294 -1.42 -9.84 -13.80
N GLY A 295 -0.90 -10.69 -12.92
CA GLY A 295 -0.14 -11.87 -13.29
C GLY A 295 -0.74 -13.16 -12.74
N ASP A 296 -0.35 -14.27 -13.35
CA ASP A 296 -0.61 -15.61 -12.83
C ASP A 296 0.50 -15.96 -11.82
N PRO A 297 0.20 -16.06 -10.52
CA PRO A 297 1.17 -16.37 -9.47
C PRO A 297 1.78 -17.78 -9.65
N THR A 298 1.10 -18.68 -10.36
CA THR A 298 1.56 -20.04 -10.63
C THR A 298 2.37 -20.15 -11.93
N ARG A 299 2.55 -19.05 -12.68
CA ARG A 299 3.31 -19.08 -13.95
C ARG A 299 4.35 -18.00 -14.05
N LEU A 300 4.21 -16.92 -13.28
CA LEU A 300 5.22 -15.88 -13.18
C LEU A 300 6.16 -16.17 -12.02
N PRO A 301 7.49 -16.21 -12.28
CA PRO A 301 8.46 -16.29 -11.19
C PRO A 301 8.39 -15.01 -10.35
N SER A 302 8.68 -15.12 -9.06
CA SER A 302 8.96 -13.95 -8.24
C SER A 302 10.17 -13.20 -8.81
N GLN A 303 10.32 -11.91 -8.51
CA GLN A 303 11.52 -11.16 -8.92
C GLN A 303 12.80 -11.81 -8.41
N ARG A 304 12.75 -12.37 -7.19
CA ARG A 304 13.86 -13.08 -6.56
C ARG A 304 14.16 -14.40 -7.28
N ALA A 305 13.13 -15.19 -7.61
CA ALA A 305 13.28 -16.41 -8.39
C ALA A 305 13.83 -16.13 -9.80
N ALA A 306 13.39 -15.05 -10.46
CA ALA A 306 13.92 -14.61 -11.75
C ALA A 306 15.39 -14.16 -11.68
N PHE A 307 15.79 -13.53 -10.57
CA PHE A 307 17.18 -13.17 -10.28
C PHE A 307 18.03 -14.41 -10.00
N LEU A 308 17.58 -15.31 -9.13
CA LEU A 308 18.28 -16.56 -8.83
C LEU A 308 18.41 -17.44 -10.07
N ALA A 309 17.40 -17.46 -10.96
CA ALA A 309 17.45 -18.18 -12.22
C ALA A 309 18.62 -17.76 -13.15
N GLN A 310 19.24 -16.59 -12.92
CA GLN A 310 20.46 -16.20 -13.62
C GLN A 310 21.70 -17.02 -13.19
N PHE A 311 21.69 -17.60 -11.99
CA PHE A 311 22.82 -18.31 -11.37
C PHE A 311 22.53 -19.80 -11.16
N ASP A 312 21.26 -20.10 -10.88
CA ASP A 312 20.72 -21.43 -10.71
C ASP A 312 19.46 -21.55 -11.57
N LYS A 313 19.67 -21.87 -12.85
CA LYS A 313 18.58 -22.07 -13.80
C LYS A 313 17.58 -23.00 -13.15
N ASP A 314 16.31 -22.59 -13.19
CA ASP A 314 15.24 -23.49 -12.81
C ASP A 314 15.25 -23.89 -11.30
N LEU A 315 16.05 -23.18 -10.49
CA LEU A 315 16.32 -23.43 -9.06
C LEU A 315 16.77 -24.88 -8.76
N ALA A 316 17.44 -25.51 -9.75
CA ALA A 316 17.76 -26.93 -9.71
C ALA A 316 18.81 -27.28 -8.65
N LYS A 317 19.84 -26.44 -8.49
CA LYS A 317 20.89 -26.64 -7.47
C LYS A 317 20.34 -26.39 -6.08
N LEU A 318 19.53 -25.34 -5.90
CA LEU A 318 18.88 -25.05 -4.63
C LEU A 318 17.98 -26.21 -4.19
N ARG A 319 17.21 -26.78 -5.13
CA ARG A 319 16.43 -28.00 -4.91
C ARG A 319 17.32 -29.20 -4.53
N GLU A 320 18.42 -29.41 -5.26
CA GLU A 320 19.36 -30.50 -4.98
C GLU A 320 19.98 -30.37 -3.58
N GLU A 321 20.42 -29.18 -3.20
CA GLU A 321 21.01 -28.91 -1.89
C GLU A 321 20.00 -29.06 -0.75
N LEU A 322 18.75 -28.62 -0.96
CA LEU A 322 17.68 -28.77 0.03
C LEU A 322 17.42 -30.25 0.32
N LEU A 323 17.40 -31.09 -0.70
CA LEU A 323 17.09 -32.52 -0.59
C LEU A 323 18.33 -33.41 -0.38
N SER A 324 19.54 -32.87 -0.54
CA SER A 324 20.79 -33.61 -0.40
C SER A 324 20.96 -34.17 1.01
N ARG A 325 21.35 -35.45 1.11
CA ARG A 325 21.66 -36.08 2.40
C ARG A 325 22.99 -35.61 3.01
N GLU A 326 23.83 -34.96 2.21
CA GLU A 326 25.13 -34.42 2.59
C GLU A 326 25.00 -33.03 3.22
N SER A 327 23.99 -32.25 2.83
CA SER A 327 23.66 -30.97 3.44
C SER A 327 22.96 -31.18 4.80
N ARG A 328 23.68 -30.93 5.90
CA ARG A 328 23.20 -31.09 7.30
C ARG A 328 23.69 -29.93 8.17
N GLY A 329 22.97 -29.63 9.25
CA GLY A 329 23.28 -28.50 10.14
C GLY A 329 23.21 -27.16 9.40
N HIS A 330 24.15 -26.26 9.66
CA HIS A 330 24.17 -24.91 9.10
C HIS A 330 24.03 -24.81 7.56
N PRO A 331 24.71 -25.64 6.73
CA PRO A 331 24.44 -25.70 5.31
C PRO A 331 22.96 -25.94 4.95
N PHE A 332 22.28 -26.84 5.65
CA PHE A 332 20.87 -27.12 5.40
C PHE A 332 19.97 -25.97 5.87
N GLU A 333 20.24 -25.41 7.05
CA GLU A 333 19.48 -24.29 7.60
C GLU A 333 19.54 -23.06 6.67
N ARG A 334 20.71 -22.75 6.10
CA ARG A 334 20.87 -21.65 5.13
C ARG A 334 20.07 -21.88 3.85
N VAL A 335 20.14 -23.09 3.31
CA VAL A 335 19.39 -23.45 2.09
C VAL A 335 17.89 -23.38 2.37
N LEU A 336 17.44 -23.86 3.53
CA LEU A 336 16.05 -23.78 3.94
C LEU A 336 15.59 -22.32 4.10
N ALA A 337 16.39 -21.44 4.70
CA ALA A 337 16.06 -20.02 4.82
C ALA A 337 15.89 -19.35 3.45
N ILE A 338 16.81 -19.60 2.51
CA ILE A 338 16.70 -19.08 1.13
C ILE A 338 15.42 -19.59 0.47
N VAL A 339 15.11 -20.88 0.60
CA VAL A 339 13.88 -21.49 0.07
C VAL A 339 12.62 -20.85 0.66
N LEU A 340 12.60 -20.56 1.96
CA LEU A 340 11.48 -19.90 2.62
C LEU A 340 11.33 -18.43 2.17
N GLU A 341 12.43 -17.72 1.94
CA GLU A 341 12.39 -16.37 1.34
C GLU A 341 11.86 -16.38 -0.10
N GLU A 342 12.23 -17.39 -0.90
CA GLU A 342 11.78 -17.52 -2.29
C GLU A 342 10.27 -17.71 -2.39
N ILE A 343 9.67 -18.46 -1.45
CA ILE A 343 8.23 -18.68 -1.40
C ILE A 343 7.48 -17.54 -0.68
N GLY A 344 8.18 -16.50 -0.24
CA GLY A 344 7.57 -15.24 0.22
C GLY A 344 7.54 -15.00 1.73
N PHE A 345 8.21 -15.82 2.54
CA PHE A 345 8.44 -15.48 3.95
C PHE A 345 9.51 -14.40 4.06
N ASP A 346 9.43 -13.57 5.11
CA ASP A 346 10.55 -12.76 5.57
C ASP A 346 11.33 -13.58 6.62
N CYS A 347 12.59 -13.89 6.33
CA CYS A 347 13.37 -14.84 7.12
C CYS A 347 14.60 -14.19 7.76
N MET A 348 14.92 -14.64 8.97
CA MET A 348 16.19 -14.38 9.62
C MET A 348 16.85 -15.72 9.94
N TYR A 349 17.98 -16.01 9.28
CA TYR A 349 18.84 -17.13 9.63
C TYR A 349 19.71 -16.76 10.84
N LEU A 350 19.60 -17.53 11.92
CA LEU A 350 20.26 -17.23 13.21
C LEU A 350 21.23 -18.32 13.67
N GLY A 351 21.24 -19.49 13.01
CA GLY A 351 22.02 -20.66 13.43
C GLY A 351 23.54 -20.47 13.52
N GLU A 352 24.11 -19.50 12.79
CA GLU A 352 25.56 -19.20 12.79
C GLU A 352 25.94 -17.97 13.66
N VAL A 353 24.98 -17.31 14.29
CA VAL A 353 25.25 -16.10 15.08
C VAL A 353 25.74 -16.49 16.47
N SER A 354 27.06 -16.38 16.70
CA SER A 354 27.77 -16.90 17.86
C SER A 354 27.24 -16.47 19.24
N HIS A 355 26.59 -15.30 19.34
CA HIS A 355 26.00 -14.79 20.58
C HIS A 355 24.48 -15.05 20.70
N LEU A 356 23.88 -15.74 19.73
CA LEU A 356 22.46 -16.10 19.67
C LEU A 356 22.25 -17.61 19.72
N GLN A 357 23.10 -18.37 20.42
CA GLN A 357 22.98 -19.85 20.51
C GLN A 357 21.64 -20.34 21.11
N GLU A 358 20.96 -19.47 21.86
CA GLU A 358 19.63 -19.73 22.45
C GLU A 358 18.48 -19.39 21.50
N ALA A 359 18.75 -18.73 20.38
CA ALA A 359 17.78 -18.41 19.35
C ALA A 359 17.35 -19.67 18.57
N PRO A 360 16.19 -19.64 17.90
CA PRO A 360 15.85 -20.66 16.91
C PRO A 360 16.82 -20.62 15.73
N ASP A 361 16.94 -21.72 14.98
CA ASP A 361 17.76 -21.75 13.76
C ASP A 361 17.29 -20.72 12.72
N ILE A 362 15.97 -20.60 12.52
CA ILE A 362 15.35 -19.64 11.59
C ILE A 362 14.10 -19.01 12.22
N TYR A 363 13.98 -17.69 12.11
CA TYR A 363 12.74 -16.94 12.33
C TYR A 363 12.11 -16.64 10.98
N CYS A 364 10.81 -16.88 10.81
CA CYS A 364 10.07 -16.60 9.57
C CYS A 364 8.79 -15.82 9.86
N GLU A 365 8.49 -14.83 9.03
CA GLU A 365 7.28 -14.02 9.13
C GLU A 365 6.49 -14.06 7.81
N THR A 366 5.16 -14.20 7.92
CA THR A 366 4.25 -14.11 6.77
C THR A 366 3.92 -12.65 6.43
N PRO A 367 3.43 -12.35 5.21
CA PRO A 367 2.93 -11.00 4.88
C PRO A 367 1.87 -10.48 5.86
N SER A 368 1.05 -11.37 6.45
CA SER A 368 0.08 -11.01 7.49
C SER A 368 0.66 -10.92 8.91
N ARG A 369 1.99 -10.79 9.04
CA ARG A 369 2.72 -10.60 10.32
C ARG A 369 2.60 -11.79 11.29
N ARG A 370 2.43 -13.01 10.79
CA ARG A 370 2.40 -14.24 11.61
C ARG A 370 3.77 -14.89 11.62
N VAL A 371 4.16 -15.50 12.75
CA VAL A 371 5.54 -15.94 12.98
C VAL A 371 5.66 -17.46 13.08
N ALA A 372 6.56 -18.03 12.30
CA ALA A 372 7.02 -19.41 12.43
C ALA A 372 8.45 -19.44 12.97
N VAL A 373 8.65 -20.19 14.06
CA VAL A 373 9.94 -20.40 14.73
C VAL A 373 10.44 -21.78 14.34
N ILE A 374 11.54 -21.85 13.60
CA ILE A 374 11.98 -23.10 12.96
C ILE A 374 13.26 -23.63 13.61
N GLU A 375 13.26 -24.93 13.88
CA GLU A 375 14.43 -25.73 14.25
C GLU A 375 14.69 -26.81 13.21
N CYS A 376 15.94 -27.05 12.86
CA CYS A 376 16.36 -28.09 11.94
C CYS A 376 16.94 -29.29 12.70
N ALA A 377 16.43 -30.50 12.46
CA ALA A 377 16.95 -31.73 13.05
C ALA A 377 17.69 -32.58 12.01
N ALA A 378 18.97 -32.88 12.30
CA ALA A 378 19.80 -33.77 11.48
C ALA A 378 19.66 -35.26 11.82
N ALA A 379 19.06 -35.60 12.97
CA ALA A 379 18.89 -36.98 13.43
C ALA A 379 17.56 -37.16 14.20
N VAL A 380 16.82 -38.23 13.89
CA VAL A 380 15.55 -38.62 14.52
C VAL A 380 15.69 -38.82 16.03
N THR A 381 16.84 -39.35 16.49
CA THR A 381 17.06 -39.72 17.89
C THR A 381 17.02 -38.52 18.84
N ASN A 382 17.20 -37.30 18.32
CA ASN A 382 17.21 -36.08 19.12
C ASN A 382 15.89 -35.30 19.03
N SER A 383 14.88 -35.84 18.33
CA SER A 383 13.63 -35.13 18.07
C SER A 383 12.87 -34.77 19.35
N SER A 384 12.79 -35.66 20.34
CA SER A 384 12.08 -35.36 21.61
C SER A 384 12.76 -34.23 22.41
N GLU A 385 14.09 -34.26 22.55
CA GLU A 385 14.84 -33.19 23.21
C GLU A 385 14.71 -31.84 22.46
N LYS A 386 14.78 -31.88 21.12
CA LYS A 386 14.61 -30.70 20.27
C LYS A 386 13.20 -30.14 20.34
N LEU A 387 12.16 -30.98 20.35
CA LEU A 387 10.77 -30.56 20.50
C LEU A 387 10.56 -29.84 21.84
N SER A 388 11.11 -30.38 22.93
CA SER A 388 11.02 -29.76 24.25
C SER A 388 11.73 -28.40 24.30
N LYS A 389 12.94 -28.30 23.71
CA LYS A 389 13.68 -27.02 23.59
C LYS A 389 12.96 -26.01 22.71
N LEU A 390 12.41 -26.44 21.58
CA LEU A 390 11.63 -25.59 20.68
C LEU A 390 10.37 -25.06 21.38
N GLN A 391 9.66 -25.91 22.13
CA GLN A 391 8.52 -25.47 22.92
C GLN A 391 8.92 -24.37 23.92
N GLN A 392 10.01 -24.56 24.66
CA GLN A 392 10.50 -23.56 25.61
C GLN A 392 10.86 -22.24 24.91
N ARG A 393 11.50 -22.30 23.74
CA ARG A 393 11.81 -21.12 22.92
C ARG A 393 10.54 -20.40 22.46
N VAL A 394 9.55 -21.12 21.93
CA VAL A 394 8.27 -20.56 21.49
C VAL A 394 7.54 -19.88 22.66
N LEU A 395 7.48 -20.52 23.83
CA LEU A 395 6.85 -19.93 25.02
C LEU A 395 7.57 -18.65 25.46
N ARG A 396 8.90 -18.66 25.51
CA ARG A 396 9.73 -17.49 25.85
C ARG A 396 9.47 -16.32 24.89
N ILE A 397 9.36 -16.61 23.59
CA ILE A 397 9.07 -15.59 22.57
C ILE A 397 7.65 -15.03 22.77
N LYS A 398 6.64 -15.89 22.98
CA LYS A 398 5.26 -15.47 23.25
C LYS A 398 5.16 -14.55 24.48
N GLU A 399 5.80 -14.93 25.57
CA GLU A 399 5.84 -14.12 26.81
C GLU A 399 6.54 -12.77 26.59
N SER A 400 7.68 -12.77 25.92
CA SER A 400 8.41 -11.54 25.57
C SER A 400 7.58 -10.62 24.68
N PHE A 401 6.94 -11.17 23.64
CA PHE A 401 6.07 -10.41 22.73
C PHE A 401 4.87 -9.81 23.48
N ALA A 402 4.23 -10.58 24.36
CA ALA A 402 3.15 -10.06 25.20
C ALA A 402 3.60 -8.86 26.06
N SER A 403 4.79 -8.94 26.66
CA SER A 403 5.36 -7.85 27.46
C SER A 403 5.68 -6.58 26.63
N GLN A 404 5.88 -6.74 25.32
CA GLN A 404 6.20 -5.67 24.37
C GLN A 404 4.98 -5.19 23.56
N ARG A 405 3.75 -5.50 24.00
CA ARG A 405 2.49 -5.16 23.29
C ARG A 405 2.32 -5.84 21.92
N LEU A 406 3.04 -6.92 21.68
CA LEU A 406 2.94 -7.80 20.50
C LEU A 406 2.21 -9.12 20.81
N GLY A 407 1.46 -9.20 21.92
CA GLY A 407 0.76 -10.42 22.33
C GLY A 407 -0.36 -10.89 21.38
N HIS A 408 -0.72 -10.08 20.39
CA HIS A 408 -1.68 -10.44 19.33
C HIS A 408 -1.04 -11.23 18.17
N VAL A 409 0.29 -11.26 18.09
CA VAL A 409 1.03 -11.96 17.03
C VAL A 409 0.92 -13.47 17.23
N GLN A 410 0.47 -14.17 16.19
CA GLN A 410 0.39 -15.63 16.18
C GLN A 410 1.79 -16.24 15.98
N ILE A 411 2.17 -17.16 16.86
CA ILE A 411 3.48 -17.82 16.83
C ILE A 411 3.30 -19.34 16.88
N ILE A 412 3.90 -20.05 15.90
CA ILE A 412 4.00 -21.51 15.83
C ILE A 412 5.47 -21.95 15.82
N GLY A 413 5.78 -23.06 16.49
CA GLY A 413 7.08 -23.70 16.35
C GLY A 413 7.04 -24.87 15.38
N VAL A 414 8.06 -24.97 14.53
CA VAL A 414 8.16 -25.99 13.47
C VAL A 414 9.52 -26.69 13.57
N LEU A 415 9.50 -28.00 13.73
CA LEU A 415 10.69 -28.84 13.61
C LEU A 415 10.80 -29.37 12.18
N VAL A 416 11.83 -28.97 11.46
CA VAL A 416 12.08 -29.39 10.08
C VAL A 416 13.18 -30.45 10.05
N THR A 417 12.96 -31.53 9.29
CA THR A 417 13.92 -32.62 9.20
C THR A 417 13.88 -33.34 7.85
N LYS A 418 15.00 -33.99 7.50
CA LYS A 418 15.15 -34.81 6.28
C LYS A 418 14.71 -36.27 6.46
N HIS A 419 13.98 -36.56 7.53
CA HIS A 419 13.46 -37.90 7.82
C HIS A 419 12.11 -38.14 7.14
N SER A 420 11.83 -39.40 6.83
CA SER A 420 10.57 -39.85 6.24
C SER A 420 9.41 -39.75 7.23
N ASP A 421 8.18 -39.76 6.71
CA ASP A 421 6.97 -39.69 7.52
C ASP A 421 6.93 -40.84 8.56
N ALA A 422 7.37 -42.04 8.17
CA ALA A 422 7.46 -43.19 9.09
C ALA A 422 8.48 -42.99 10.23
N GLU A 423 9.54 -42.23 9.99
CA GLU A 423 10.57 -41.94 11.00
C GLU A 423 10.15 -40.81 11.96
N ILE A 424 9.30 -39.89 11.51
CA ILE A 424 8.79 -38.78 12.34
C ILE A 424 7.49 -39.12 13.07
N GLU A 425 6.71 -40.08 12.58
CA GLU A 425 5.43 -40.53 13.15
C GLU A 425 5.50 -40.77 14.68
N PRO A 426 6.54 -41.43 15.24
CA PRO A 426 6.63 -41.64 16.68
C PRO A 426 6.66 -40.36 17.53
N PHE A 427 6.96 -39.21 16.92
CA PHE A 427 7.06 -37.90 17.59
C PHE A 427 5.87 -36.99 17.29
N ALA A 428 4.96 -37.39 16.40
CA ALA A 428 3.83 -36.57 15.98
C ALA A 428 2.89 -36.24 17.14
N GLU A 429 2.60 -37.23 18.00
CA GLU A 429 1.77 -37.04 19.19
C GLU A 429 2.41 -36.08 20.19
N GLU A 430 3.73 -36.19 20.40
CA GLU A 430 4.47 -35.29 21.30
C GLU A 430 4.49 -33.84 20.75
N ALA A 431 4.74 -33.66 19.45
CA ALA A 431 4.70 -32.35 18.82
C ALA A 431 3.32 -31.69 18.92
N SER A 432 2.25 -32.44 18.63
CA SER A 432 0.88 -31.92 18.76
C SER A 432 0.55 -31.53 20.20
N ARG A 433 0.96 -32.34 21.18
CA ARG A 433 0.81 -31.99 22.61
C ARG A 433 1.53 -30.69 22.98
N PHE A 434 2.65 -30.37 22.32
CA PHE A 434 3.37 -29.12 22.51
C PHE A 434 2.85 -27.96 21.66
N GLY A 435 1.84 -28.20 20.79
CA GLY A 435 1.35 -27.20 19.84
C GLY A 435 2.39 -26.85 18.76
N LEU A 436 3.24 -27.81 18.40
CA LEU A 436 4.30 -27.69 17.41
C LEU A 436 3.96 -28.51 16.16
N SER A 437 4.60 -28.18 15.05
CA SER A 437 4.55 -28.97 13.80
C SER A 437 5.87 -29.68 13.54
N ILE A 438 5.83 -30.85 12.89
CA ILE A 438 7.02 -31.53 12.35
C ILE A 438 6.88 -31.62 10.83
N VAL A 439 7.94 -31.28 10.11
CA VAL A 439 8.01 -31.30 8.65
C VAL A 439 9.12 -32.26 8.22
N GLY A 440 8.73 -33.36 7.57
CA GLY A 440 9.64 -34.37 7.04
C GLY A 440 10.08 -34.12 5.58
N ILE A 441 10.85 -35.06 5.04
CA ILE A 441 11.42 -34.99 3.69
C ILE A 441 10.37 -35.01 2.58
N ALA A 442 9.22 -35.66 2.79
CA ALA A 442 8.12 -35.66 1.83
C ALA A 442 7.58 -34.25 1.61
N ALA A 443 7.36 -33.52 2.71
CA ALA A 443 6.91 -32.13 2.70
C ALA A 443 7.99 -31.19 2.11
N LEU A 444 9.27 -31.39 2.46
CA LEU A 444 10.38 -30.65 1.84
C LEU A 444 10.48 -30.90 0.32
N THR A 445 10.22 -32.12 -0.15
CA THR A 445 10.24 -32.46 -1.59
C THR A 445 9.16 -31.69 -2.32
N ARG A 446 7.93 -31.66 -1.78
CA ARG A 446 6.82 -30.89 -2.35
C ARG A 446 7.10 -29.39 -2.35
N LEU A 447 7.72 -28.88 -1.29
CA LEU A 447 8.19 -27.49 -1.24
C LEU A 447 9.20 -27.22 -2.34
N ALA A 448 10.19 -28.11 -2.53
CA ALA A 448 11.23 -27.98 -3.53
C ALA A 448 10.68 -28.00 -4.96
N ASP A 449 9.70 -28.85 -5.23
CA ASP A 449 9.03 -28.95 -6.53
C ASP A 449 8.15 -27.71 -6.82
N GLY A 450 7.73 -26.98 -5.77
CA GLY A 450 6.94 -25.76 -5.85
C GLY A 450 7.73 -24.45 -5.92
N LEU A 451 9.08 -24.47 -5.83
CA LEU A 451 9.92 -23.26 -5.70
C LEU A 451 9.76 -22.21 -6.79
N ARG A 452 9.29 -22.60 -7.98
CA ARG A 452 9.11 -21.69 -9.13
C ARG A 452 7.77 -20.96 -9.11
N PHE A 453 6.86 -21.40 -8.25
CA PHE A 453 5.50 -20.93 -8.17
C PHE A 453 5.33 -20.11 -6.91
N ARG A 454 4.50 -19.07 -6.99
CA ARG A 454 4.19 -18.25 -5.83
C ARG A 454 3.26 -19.05 -4.91
N VAL A 455 3.85 -19.64 -3.88
CA VAL A 455 3.12 -20.17 -2.72
C VAL A 455 2.65 -18.98 -1.88
N GLN A 456 1.48 -19.07 -1.24
CA GLN A 456 1.04 -18.07 -0.27
C GLN A 456 1.58 -18.46 1.13
N PRO A 457 2.52 -17.70 1.72
CA PRO A 457 3.09 -18.00 3.04
C PRO A 457 2.03 -18.13 4.13
N ASP A 458 0.99 -17.30 4.04
CA ASP A 458 -0.14 -17.30 4.94
C ASP A 458 -0.95 -18.61 4.87
N GLU A 459 -1.25 -19.12 3.69
CA GLU A 459 -1.91 -20.43 3.57
C GLU A 459 -1.04 -21.58 4.08
N LEU A 460 0.28 -21.51 3.84
CA LEU A 460 1.21 -22.52 4.35
C LEU A 460 1.27 -22.50 5.88
N TYR A 461 1.25 -21.30 6.47
CA TYR A 461 1.17 -21.11 7.91
C TYR A 461 -0.10 -21.74 8.48
N ASP A 462 -1.26 -21.50 7.85
CA ASP A 462 -2.54 -22.08 8.29
C ASP A 462 -2.53 -23.61 8.26
N ARG A 463 -1.91 -24.22 7.25
CA ARG A 463 -1.75 -25.68 7.19
C ARG A 463 -0.87 -26.23 8.31
N LEU A 464 0.23 -25.54 8.63
CA LEU A 464 1.09 -25.90 9.77
C LEU A 464 0.30 -25.79 11.09
N LEU A 465 -0.47 -24.72 11.27
CA LEU A 465 -1.30 -24.51 12.45
C LEU A 465 -2.38 -25.60 12.62
N ASN A 466 -3.02 -26.00 11.52
CA ASN A 466 -4.02 -27.07 11.51
C ASN A 466 -3.38 -28.43 11.82
N THR A 467 -2.16 -28.68 11.34
CA THR A 467 -1.40 -29.92 11.60
C THR A 467 -0.92 -30.01 13.06
N ALA A 468 -0.62 -28.87 13.70
CA ALA A 468 -0.36 -28.84 15.14
C ALA A 468 -1.60 -29.22 15.99
N SER A 469 -2.80 -29.11 15.40
CA SER A 469 -4.09 -29.24 16.09
C SER A 469 -4.86 -30.55 15.80
N GLN A 470 -4.50 -31.33 14.76
CA GLN A 470 -5.11 -32.65 14.40
C GLN A 470 -4.11 -33.61 13.68
N GLN A 471 -4.39 -34.92 13.69
CA GLN A 471 -3.61 -35.97 12.98
C GLN A 471 -3.52 -35.69 11.46
N SER A 472 -2.27 -35.58 10.97
CA SER A 472 -1.79 -35.59 9.57
C SER A 472 -2.79 -35.17 8.49
N ALA A 473 -2.75 -33.89 8.12
CA ALA A 473 -3.27 -33.38 6.85
C ALA A 473 -2.11 -32.96 5.94
N ASP A 474 -2.25 -33.21 4.64
CA ASP A 474 -1.18 -33.07 3.64
C ASP A 474 -0.72 -31.59 3.52
N LEU A 475 0.47 -31.27 4.05
CA LEU A 475 0.99 -29.89 4.19
C LEU A 475 1.18 -29.15 2.85
N PHE A 476 1.33 -29.89 1.75
CA PHE A 476 1.46 -29.33 0.41
C PHE A 476 0.64 -30.20 -0.55
N PRO A 477 -0.46 -29.70 -1.14
CA PRO A 477 -1.19 -30.47 -2.14
C PRO A 477 -0.30 -30.70 -3.37
N PRO A 478 -0.55 -31.77 -4.14
CA PRO A 478 0.10 -31.94 -5.44
C PRO A 478 -0.21 -30.72 -6.33
N VAL A 479 0.78 -30.33 -7.14
CA VAL A 479 0.62 -29.25 -8.12
C VAL A 479 -0.59 -29.57 -9.00
N GLY A 480 -1.65 -28.75 -8.89
CA GLY A 480 -2.87 -28.87 -9.70
C GLY A 480 -4.14 -29.38 -9.00
N THR A 481 -4.20 -29.52 -7.67
CA THR A 481 -5.46 -29.84 -6.98
C THR A 481 -5.97 -28.67 -6.12
N ASN A 482 -7.01 -27.99 -6.60
CA ASN A 482 -7.86 -27.12 -5.79
C ASN A 482 -8.62 -27.96 -4.74
N PRO A 483 -8.75 -27.51 -3.48
CA PRO A 483 -9.81 -28.02 -2.61
C PRO A 483 -11.14 -27.45 -3.14
N ILE A 484 -11.91 -28.33 -3.79
CA ILE A 484 -13.32 -28.10 -4.11
C ILE A 484 -14.06 -27.87 -2.79
N SER A 485 -14.81 -26.78 -2.76
CA SER A 485 -15.81 -26.42 -1.76
C SER A 485 -16.64 -27.63 -1.31
N GLN A 486 -16.83 -27.77 0.00
CA GLN A 486 -18.05 -28.38 0.52
C GLN A 486 -18.81 -27.35 1.35
N VAL A 487 -19.85 -26.83 0.67
CA VAL A 487 -21.08 -26.16 1.13
C VAL A 487 -20.96 -24.91 1.98
#